data_AF-A0A350V5E9-F1
#
_entry.id   AF-A0A350V5E9-F1
#
_cell.length_a   1.000
_cell.length_b   1.000
_cell.length_c   1.000
_cell.angle_alpha   90.00
_cell.angle_beta   90.00
_cell.angle_gamma   90.00
#
_symmetry.space_group_name_H-M   'P 1'
#
loop_
_entity.id
_entity.type
_entity.pdbx_description
1 polymer ?
#
loop_
_entity_poly.entity_id
_entity_poly.type
_entity_poly.pdbx_seq_one_letter_code
_entity_poly.pdbx_strand_id
1 'polypeptide(L)'
;MKKIILLLMTVSYCVNAQSLAPTQSIFMQGNNINAVFRTDGYFNYDKFTFINGEAGFIWPANAPSRMTAVFASGLFIGAKVGPQRELRLAASMFNSHYSPGNIPVVGQVPPSSVCTDPSWRGYYVQLTDPSLFNGGTRYKNAGGRQYTFNYDSWASWPVQKGAPYVEVNGIPGYQPAWDGDRPGIGNGMTARPEEILFMVYMDYTNCTDSIHTSEAGLPGGTLPLGAEIHQLVFNFNCFPLRDMYFIKYKIINKSSQVWDSTWISNLNDHDLGDAGDDSYGCDTSRNLSYLYNQDNADPQYGTNPPAIGTRFLQSPVKFTGSNSDTAKLPYDTLIGYKMTGMSGFNGFLGGANECFGDPDQAINAYNFMRGKDGCGNNVINWVTNQPTSFRYSGNACSRTGWYDTLPGDKRCISNMGQITMNSGDTQIVVISYLITRDGGNNFQNICALQSLSDSALKYYYTDFRTCTPIGIEPISTEIPQKFELVQNYPNPFNPVTKIRFSIPAFVETTRRVVSLRIYDVLGKEIAVLVNEQLKPGIYEINWNSENLPSGVYFYSLITDEFTQTKKMVVVK
;
A
#
# COMPACT_ATOMS: atom_id res chain seq x y z
N MET A 1 68.16 -33.05 -33.26
CA MET A 1 66.73 -32.65 -33.19
C MET A 1 66.31 -32.54 -31.73
N LYS A 2 66.31 -31.33 -31.15
CA LYS A 2 65.77 -31.06 -29.81
C LYS A 2 64.33 -30.58 -29.97
N LYS A 3 63.35 -31.32 -29.42
CA LYS A 3 61.93 -30.95 -29.42
C LYS A 3 61.72 -29.78 -28.44
N ILE A 4 61.27 -28.65 -28.96
CA ILE A 4 60.78 -27.51 -28.17
C ILE A 4 59.33 -27.82 -27.81
N ILE A 5 59.04 -27.91 -26.52
CA ILE A 5 57.68 -28.01 -25.98
C ILE A 5 57.18 -26.59 -25.77
N LEU A 6 56.18 -26.19 -26.56
CA LEU A 6 55.50 -24.90 -26.44
C LEU A 6 54.45 -25.00 -25.33
N LEU A 7 54.69 -24.34 -24.20
CA LEU A 7 53.74 -24.25 -23.09
C LEU A 7 52.74 -23.11 -23.39
N LEU A 8 51.52 -23.46 -23.81
CA LEU A 8 50.40 -22.52 -23.92
C LEU A 8 49.92 -22.18 -22.50
N MET A 9 50.29 -21.00 -21.99
CA MET A 9 49.62 -20.40 -20.85
C MET A 9 48.25 -19.86 -21.29
N THR A 10 47.18 -20.54 -20.90
CA THR A 10 45.83 -19.97 -20.92
C THR A 10 45.72 -18.94 -19.80
N VAL A 11 45.69 -17.66 -20.16
CA VAL A 11 45.30 -16.59 -19.25
C VAL A 11 43.78 -16.65 -19.10
N SER A 12 43.29 -17.30 -18.03
CA SER A 12 41.90 -17.13 -17.61
C SER A 12 41.74 -15.70 -17.09
N TYR A 13 41.09 -14.84 -17.88
CA TYR A 13 40.50 -13.63 -17.37
C TYR A 13 39.34 -14.04 -16.45
N CYS A 14 39.56 -14.05 -15.14
CA CYS A 14 38.47 -13.92 -14.19
C CYS A 14 37.89 -12.52 -14.36
N VAL A 15 36.86 -12.38 -15.19
CA VAL A 15 35.97 -11.23 -15.12
C VAL A 15 35.30 -11.33 -13.76
N ASN A 16 35.69 -10.46 -12.82
CA ASN A 16 34.93 -10.27 -11.59
C ASN A 16 33.50 -9.93 -12.00
N ALA A 17 32.57 -10.86 -11.81
CA ALA A 17 31.15 -10.58 -11.96
C ALA A 17 30.80 -9.47 -10.96
N GLN A 18 30.56 -8.27 -11.48
CA GLN A 18 30.20 -7.12 -10.67
C GLN A 18 28.83 -7.42 -10.04
N SER A 19 28.74 -7.39 -8.72
CA SER A 19 27.49 -7.68 -8.02
C SER A 19 26.46 -6.59 -8.31
N LEU A 20 25.28 -6.98 -8.79
CA LEU A 20 24.15 -6.07 -8.97
C LEU A 20 23.72 -5.46 -7.62
N ALA A 21 23.09 -4.30 -7.66
CA ALA A 21 22.44 -3.69 -6.52
C ALA A 21 21.46 -4.72 -5.93
N PRO A 22 21.58 -5.06 -4.64
CA PRO A 22 20.81 -6.16 -4.08
C PRO A 22 19.34 -5.75 -4.03
N THR A 23 18.46 -6.59 -4.57
CA THR A 23 17.03 -6.46 -4.28
C THR A 23 16.78 -6.68 -2.80
N GLN A 24 16.06 -5.76 -2.17
CA GLN A 24 15.75 -5.81 -0.75
C GLN A 24 14.28 -6.09 -0.53
N SER A 25 13.97 -6.83 0.55
CA SER A 25 12.63 -6.91 1.11
C SER A 25 12.57 -6.04 2.37
N ILE A 26 11.53 -5.21 2.47
CA ILE A 26 11.34 -4.24 3.56
C ILE A 26 9.98 -4.51 4.18
N PHE A 27 9.98 -4.80 5.47
CA PHE A 27 8.78 -4.98 6.27
C PHE A 27 8.32 -3.62 6.78
N MET A 28 7.08 -3.26 6.52
CA MET A 28 6.44 -2.07 7.10
C MET A 28 5.36 -2.52 8.07
N GLN A 29 5.36 -1.95 9.28
CA GLN A 29 4.40 -2.28 10.35
C GLN A 29 4.09 -1.05 11.22
N GLY A 30 3.85 0.09 10.57
CA GLY A 30 3.57 1.37 11.24
C GLY A 30 2.20 1.38 11.88
N ASN A 31 1.27 0.57 11.39
CA ASN A 31 -0.09 0.52 11.87
C ASN A 31 -0.56 -0.93 12.06
N ASN A 32 -1.85 -1.19 11.94
CA ASN A 32 -2.42 -2.51 12.15
C ASN A 32 -2.20 -3.47 10.97
N ILE A 33 -1.41 -3.09 9.97
CA ILE A 33 -1.01 -3.95 8.85
C ILE A 33 0.51 -4.14 8.90
N ASN A 34 0.95 -5.39 8.78
CA ASN A 34 2.31 -5.68 8.32
C ASN A 34 2.26 -5.95 6.82
N ALA A 35 3.13 -5.31 6.04
CA ALA A 35 3.26 -5.55 4.61
C ALA A 35 4.75 -5.63 4.20
N VAL A 36 5.04 -6.44 3.18
CA VAL A 36 6.39 -6.61 2.64
C VAL A 36 6.49 -5.91 1.31
N PHE A 37 7.47 -5.02 1.14
CA PHE A 37 7.73 -4.33 -0.12
C PHE A 37 9.10 -4.71 -0.64
N ARG A 38 9.26 -4.77 -1.97
CA ARG A 38 10.56 -5.01 -2.57
C ARG A 38 10.97 -3.92 -3.53
N THR A 39 12.28 -3.71 -3.60
CA THR A 39 12.90 -2.68 -4.44
C THR A 39 12.85 -2.98 -5.94
N ASP A 40 12.33 -4.15 -6.33
CA ASP A 40 12.00 -4.55 -7.70
C ASP A 40 10.48 -4.47 -7.98
N GLY A 41 9.70 -3.77 -7.16
CA GLY A 41 8.36 -3.27 -7.53
C GLY A 41 7.16 -4.14 -7.15
N TYR A 42 7.34 -5.43 -6.85
CA TYR A 42 6.26 -6.23 -6.26
C TYR A 42 6.27 -6.17 -4.73
N PHE A 43 5.12 -6.43 -4.13
CA PHE A 43 4.89 -6.34 -2.69
C PHE A 43 3.86 -7.35 -2.23
N ASN A 44 3.65 -7.41 -0.91
CA ASN A 44 2.90 -8.42 -0.19
C ASN A 44 3.42 -9.85 -0.33
N TYR A 45 4.52 -10.12 -1.03
CA TYR A 45 5.09 -11.46 -1.18
C TYR A 45 6.39 -11.63 -0.40
N ASP A 46 6.34 -12.38 0.69
CA ASP A 46 7.41 -12.54 1.67
C ASP A 46 8.37 -13.68 1.30
N LYS A 47 9.24 -13.40 0.32
CA LYS A 47 10.35 -14.29 -0.07
C LYS A 47 11.60 -14.19 0.82
N PHE A 48 11.59 -13.27 1.79
CA PHE A 48 12.71 -13.08 2.69
C PHE A 48 12.61 -14.04 3.88
N THR A 49 11.43 -14.11 4.46
CA THR A 49 11.14 -14.97 5.59
C THR A 49 10.96 -16.43 5.19
N PHE A 50 10.34 -16.65 4.03
CA PHE A 50 10.02 -17.97 3.50
C PHE A 50 10.67 -18.11 2.13
N ILE A 51 11.59 -19.07 1.99
CA ILE A 51 12.37 -19.22 0.75
C ILE A 51 11.50 -19.54 -0.47
N ASN A 52 10.37 -20.22 -0.25
CA ASN A 52 9.37 -20.52 -1.28
C ASN A 52 8.34 -19.37 -1.46
N GLY A 53 8.47 -18.33 -0.65
CA GLY A 53 7.55 -17.20 -0.56
C GLY A 53 6.24 -17.54 0.16
N GLU A 54 5.66 -16.52 0.80
CA GLU A 54 4.40 -16.61 1.55
C GLU A 54 3.70 -15.24 1.53
N ALA A 55 2.41 -15.19 1.83
CA ALA A 55 1.66 -13.93 1.92
C ALA A 55 2.20 -13.02 3.04
N GLY A 56 2.72 -11.86 2.67
CA GLY A 56 3.35 -10.84 3.51
C GLY A 56 2.43 -9.73 4.00
N PHE A 57 1.19 -9.64 3.49
CA PHE A 57 0.14 -8.80 4.06
C PHE A 57 -0.49 -9.52 5.25
N ILE A 58 -0.20 -9.09 6.47
CA ILE A 58 -0.73 -9.67 7.72
C ILE A 58 -1.64 -8.66 8.40
N TRP A 59 -2.85 -9.11 8.73
CA TRP A 59 -3.83 -8.30 9.46
C TRP A 59 -4.76 -9.16 10.33
N PRO A 60 -5.09 -8.73 11.56
CA PRO A 60 -4.48 -7.63 12.29
C PRO A 60 -2.99 -7.92 12.54
N ALA A 61 -2.13 -6.92 12.46
CA ALA A 61 -0.69 -7.13 12.63
C ALA A 61 -0.40 -7.76 14.01
N ASN A 62 -1.12 -7.35 15.06
CA ASN A 62 -0.96 -7.89 16.41
C ASN A 62 -1.59 -9.28 16.64
N ALA A 63 -2.10 -9.95 15.61
CA ALA A 63 -2.64 -11.29 15.74
C ALA A 63 -1.59 -12.28 16.30
N PRO A 64 -2.01 -13.25 17.13
CA PRO A 64 -1.10 -14.25 17.70
C PRO A 64 -0.57 -15.26 16.67
N SER A 65 -1.18 -15.32 15.48
CA SER A 65 -0.78 -16.16 14.35
C SER A 65 -0.82 -15.33 13.06
N ARG A 66 -0.08 -15.75 12.02
CA ARG A 66 -0.12 -15.10 10.71
C ARG A 66 -1.49 -15.29 10.09
N MET A 67 -2.26 -14.21 10.07
CA MET A 67 -3.55 -14.11 9.38
C MET A 67 -3.31 -13.21 8.17
N THR A 68 -3.37 -13.78 6.97
CA THR A 68 -2.92 -13.13 5.74
C THR A 68 -4.10 -12.69 4.88
N ALA A 69 -3.94 -11.66 4.05
CA ALA A 69 -5.04 -11.16 3.21
C ALA A 69 -4.68 -10.94 1.74
N VAL A 70 -3.38 -10.82 1.44
CA VAL A 70 -2.87 -10.64 0.07
C VAL A 70 -1.57 -11.41 -0.04
N PHE A 71 -1.49 -12.28 -1.03
CA PHE A 71 -0.33 -13.14 -1.26
C PHE A 71 0.76 -12.42 -2.05
N ALA A 72 0.37 -11.69 -3.10
CA ALA A 72 1.28 -10.92 -3.93
C ALA A 72 0.55 -9.78 -4.63
N SER A 73 1.26 -8.68 -4.90
CA SER A 73 0.73 -7.54 -5.64
C SER A 73 1.83 -6.87 -6.44
N GLY A 74 1.44 -6.13 -7.47
CA GLY A 74 2.39 -5.30 -8.20
C GLY A 74 1.79 -4.51 -9.36
N LEU A 75 2.67 -3.78 -10.04
CA LEU A 75 2.30 -2.78 -11.04
C LEU A 75 2.59 -3.28 -12.45
N PHE A 76 1.56 -3.32 -13.29
CA PHE A 76 1.73 -3.61 -14.71
C PHE A 76 1.55 -2.33 -15.53
N ILE A 77 2.43 -2.13 -16.50
CA ILE A 77 2.34 -1.04 -17.47
C ILE A 77 2.42 -1.66 -18.85
N GLY A 78 1.45 -1.39 -19.71
CA GLY A 78 1.39 -1.91 -21.07
C GLY A 78 1.01 -0.81 -22.04
N ALA A 79 1.72 -0.73 -23.17
CA ALA A 79 1.49 0.31 -24.17
C ALA A 79 1.78 -0.16 -25.60
N LYS A 80 1.29 0.63 -26.55
CA LYS A 80 1.65 0.60 -27.96
C LYS A 80 2.72 1.68 -28.22
N VAL A 81 3.96 1.24 -28.40
CA VAL A 81 5.14 2.12 -28.40
C VAL A 81 5.55 2.49 -29.81
N GLY A 82 5.82 3.79 -29.99
CA GLY A 82 6.37 4.36 -31.22
C GLY A 82 5.42 4.34 -32.43
N PRO A 83 5.89 4.79 -33.59
CA PRO A 83 5.08 4.89 -34.82
C PRO A 83 4.51 3.55 -35.28
N GLN A 84 5.23 2.45 -35.05
CA GLN A 84 4.83 1.09 -35.41
C GLN A 84 3.81 0.48 -34.44
N ARG A 85 3.50 1.16 -33.33
CA ARG A 85 2.56 0.69 -32.30
C ARG A 85 2.93 -0.71 -31.78
N GLU A 86 4.20 -0.94 -31.50
CA GLU A 86 4.69 -2.21 -30.96
C GLU A 86 4.13 -2.43 -29.55
N LEU A 87 3.64 -3.64 -29.24
CA LEU A 87 3.23 -3.94 -27.86
C LEU A 87 4.48 -4.05 -26.99
N ARG A 88 4.54 -3.27 -25.91
CA ARG A 88 5.55 -3.42 -24.86
C ARG A 88 4.88 -3.42 -23.50
N LEU A 89 5.40 -4.24 -22.59
CA LEU A 89 4.81 -4.45 -21.29
C LEU A 89 5.89 -4.68 -20.23
N ALA A 90 5.77 -3.98 -19.10
CA ALA A 90 6.53 -4.22 -17.88
C ALA A 90 5.58 -4.65 -16.77
N ALA A 91 6.03 -5.60 -15.95
CA ALA A 91 5.18 -6.27 -14.97
C ALA A 91 5.98 -6.70 -13.74
N SER A 92 5.27 -6.83 -12.62
CA SER A 92 5.81 -7.39 -11.39
C SER A 92 4.71 -8.11 -10.61
N MET A 93 4.85 -9.41 -10.42
CA MET A 93 3.98 -10.26 -9.62
C MET A 93 4.69 -11.61 -9.46
N PHE A 94 4.96 -12.05 -8.23
CA PHE A 94 5.85 -13.17 -7.85
C PHE A 94 7.32 -13.05 -8.28
N ASN A 95 7.58 -12.48 -9.44
CA ASN A 95 8.85 -12.09 -10.03
C ASN A 95 8.69 -10.71 -10.71
N SER A 96 9.75 -10.14 -11.31
CA SER A 96 9.71 -8.76 -11.81
C SER A 96 10.53 -8.52 -13.08
N HIS A 97 10.00 -7.65 -13.94
CA HIS A 97 10.76 -6.97 -15.01
C HIS A 97 11.44 -5.68 -14.53
N TYR A 98 11.14 -5.24 -13.32
CA TYR A 98 11.77 -4.06 -12.76
C TYR A 98 13.06 -4.41 -12.02
N SER A 99 14.00 -3.48 -12.02
CA SER A 99 15.22 -3.54 -11.22
C SER A 99 15.47 -2.20 -10.52
N PRO A 100 16.07 -2.20 -9.31
CA PRO A 100 16.42 -0.97 -8.64
C PRO A 100 17.35 -0.11 -9.50
N GLY A 101 17.02 1.18 -9.64
CA GLY A 101 17.76 2.07 -10.53
C GLY A 101 16.88 3.08 -11.25
N ASN A 102 17.53 4.01 -11.95
CA ASN A 102 16.89 5.03 -12.76
C ASN A 102 17.39 5.01 -14.21
N ILE A 103 16.71 5.73 -15.09
CA ILE A 103 17.11 5.89 -16.50
C ILE A 103 17.72 7.30 -16.65
N PRO A 104 19.05 7.47 -16.54
CA PRO A 104 19.66 8.80 -16.47
C PRO A 104 19.49 9.59 -17.77
N VAL A 105 19.56 8.92 -18.91
CA VAL A 105 19.45 9.52 -20.24
C VAL A 105 18.23 8.95 -20.97
N VAL A 106 17.33 9.83 -21.40
CA VAL A 106 16.10 9.44 -22.09
C VAL A 106 16.41 8.67 -23.37
N GLY A 107 15.75 7.53 -23.56
CA GLY A 107 15.88 6.69 -24.75
C GLY A 107 17.12 5.81 -24.79
N GLN A 108 17.92 5.76 -23.71
CA GLN A 108 19.11 4.93 -23.62
C GLN A 108 18.95 3.85 -22.55
N VAL A 109 19.54 2.68 -22.83
CA VAL A 109 19.72 1.65 -21.80
C VAL A 109 20.64 2.23 -20.71
N PRO A 110 20.26 2.14 -19.43
CA PRO A 110 21.09 2.63 -18.32
C PRO A 110 22.47 1.94 -18.31
N PRO A 111 23.55 2.64 -17.96
CA PRO A 111 24.86 2.03 -17.83
C PRO A 111 24.89 1.06 -16.63
N SER A 112 25.77 0.07 -16.68
CA SER A 112 25.93 -0.92 -15.59
C SER A 112 26.27 -0.32 -14.22
N SER A 113 26.84 0.89 -14.20
CA SER A 113 27.09 1.64 -12.96
C SER A 113 25.80 1.97 -12.20
N VAL A 114 24.65 2.11 -12.88
CA VAL A 114 23.35 2.28 -12.22
C VAL A 114 22.95 0.99 -11.53
N CYS A 115 22.95 -0.14 -12.25
CA CYS A 115 22.52 -1.42 -11.69
C CYS A 115 23.47 -2.03 -10.68
N THR A 116 24.65 -1.46 -10.46
CA THR A 116 25.61 -1.91 -9.44
C THR A 116 25.72 -0.93 -8.27
N ASP A 117 25.04 0.22 -8.34
CA ASP A 117 25.07 1.23 -7.29
C ASP A 117 24.13 0.82 -6.14
N PRO A 118 24.68 0.47 -4.96
CA PRO A 118 23.90 -0.01 -3.82
C PRO A 118 23.03 1.08 -3.19
N SER A 119 23.17 2.34 -3.60
CA SER A 119 22.27 3.40 -3.17
C SER A 119 20.89 3.32 -3.82
N TRP A 120 20.70 2.50 -4.86
CA TRP A 120 19.36 2.13 -5.36
C TRP A 120 18.74 1.06 -4.46
N ARG A 121 18.42 1.48 -3.24
CA ARG A 121 17.80 0.69 -2.19
C ARG A 121 16.49 1.34 -1.73
N GLY A 122 15.76 0.68 -0.85
CA GLY A 122 14.64 1.35 -0.17
C GLY A 122 15.14 2.21 0.99
N TYR A 123 14.51 3.36 1.15
CA TYR A 123 14.75 4.31 2.23
C TYR A 123 13.52 4.34 3.13
N TYR A 124 13.65 3.79 4.34
CA TYR A 124 12.52 3.50 5.21
C TYR A 124 12.66 4.26 6.53
N VAL A 125 11.77 5.22 6.77
CA VAL A 125 11.87 6.14 7.91
C VAL A 125 10.59 6.15 8.71
N GLN A 126 10.73 6.31 10.02
CA GLN A 126 9.65 6.52 10.96
C GLN A 126 9.59 8.02 11.28
N LEU A 127 8.40 8.64 11.29
CA LEU A 127 8.30 10.09 11.49
C LEU A 127 7.76 10.55 12.84
N THR A 128 7.15 9.70 13.66
CA THR A 128 6.45 10.12 14.90
C THR A 128 7.18 9.75 16.20
N ASP A 129 8.28 8.99 16.15
CA ASP A 129 9.16 8.62 17.26
C ASP A 129 10.50 9.40 17.15
N PRO A 130 10.73 10.41 18.02
CA PRO A 130 11.96 11.20 18.00
C PRO A 130 13.23 10.38 18.16
N SER A 131 13.16 9.23 18.84
CA SER A 131 14.33 8.40 19.08
C SER A 131 14.82 7.66 17.82
N LEU A 132 14.02 7.65 16.75
CA LEU A 132 14.37 7.08 15.46
C LEU A 132 14.76 8.13 14.41
N PHE A 133 14.84 9.42 14.77
CA PHE A 133 15.24 10.49 13.86
C PHE A 133 16.60 10.26 13.19
N ASN A 134 17.58 9.72 13.94
CA ASN A 134 18.91 9.37 13.44
C ASN A 134 18.99 7.95 12.85
N GLY A 135 17.84 7.31 12.60
CA GLY A 135 17.75 5.92 12.25
C GLY A 135 17.92 5.01 13.46
N GLY A 136 17.73 3.71 13.24
CA GLY A 136 17.89 2.72 14.29
C GLY A 136 17.15 1.43 14.00
N THR A 137 17.26 0.48 14.92
CA THR A 137 16.61 -0.83 14.81
C THR A 137 15.50 -0.96 15.85
N ARG A 138 14.36 -1.52 15.43
CA ARG A 138 13.25 -1.92 16.31
C ARG A 138 12.86 -3.36 16.06
N TYR A 139 12.12 -3.90 17.02
CA TYR A 139 11.46 -5.19 16.90
C TYR A 139 9.96 -4.98 17.08
N LYS A 140 9.16 -5.55 16.19
CA LYS A 140 7.70 -5.60 16.34
C LYS A 140 7.22 -7.02 16.05
N ASN A 141 6.16 -7.43 16.73
CA ASN A 141 5.53 -8.72 16.50
C ASN A 141 4.45 -8.57 15.44
N ALA A 142 4.48 -9.40 14.40
CA ALA A 142 3.38 -9.57 13.47
C ALA A 142 3.01 -11.04 13.29
N GLY A 143 1.74 -11.38 13.48
CA GLY A 143 1.25 -12.75 13.28
C GLY A 143 2.01 -13.81 14.07
N GLY A 144 2.26 -13.57 15.35
CA GLY A 144 3.01 -14.50 16.22
C GLY A 144 4.52 -14.56 16.00
N ARG A 145 5.09 -13.74 15.11
CA ARG A 145 6.53 -13.69 14.82
C ARG A 145 7.10 -12.30 15.08
N GLN A 146 8.32 -12.22 15.60
CA GLN A 146 9.05 -10.97 15.72
C GLN A 146 9.81 -10.65 14.43
N TYR A 147 9.66 -9.43 13.91
CA TYR A 147 10.41 -8.88 12.78
C TYR A 147 11.35 -7.78 13.25
N THR A 148 12.47 -7.65 12.55
CA THR A 148 13.46 -6.59 12.78
C THR A 148 13.28 -5.51 11.73
N PHE A 149 13.15 -4.26 12.18
CA PHE A 149 12.94 -3.09 11.34
C PHE A 149 14.16 -2.20 11.44
N ASN A 150 14.79 -1.94 10.30
CA ASN A 150 15.93 -1.03 10.21
C ASN A 150 15.44 0.28 9.59
N TYR A 151 15.28 1.29 10.44
CA TYR A 151 14.90 2.63 10.03
C TYR A 151 16.14 3.44 9.66
N ASP A 152 16.01 4.16 8.57
CA ASP A 152 16.95 5.14 8.10
C ASP A 152 16.88 6.44 8.91
N SER A 153 18.01 7.15 8.98
CA SER A 153 18.01 8.54 9.44
C SER A 153 17.21 9.41 8.48
N TRP A 154 16.53 10.43 9.00
CA TRP A 154 15.92 11.44 8.14
C TRP A 154 16.95 12.13 7.23
N ALA A 155 18.22 12.20 7.64
CA ALA A 155 19.28 12.77 6.82
C ALA A 155 19.71 11.93 5.62
N SER A 156 19.38 10.63 5.60
CA SER A 156 19.65 9.79 4.42
C SER A 156 18.52 9.84 3.39
N TRP A 157 17.41 10.55 3.68
CA TRP A 157 16.28 10.66 2.77
C TRP A 157 16.70 11.20 1.40
N PRO A 158 16.44 10.48 0.29
CA PRO A 158 17.17 10.69 -0.95
C PRO A 158 16.48 11.72 -1.85
N VAL A 159 16.42 12.97 -1.41
CA VAL A 159 15.79 14.09 -2.15
C VAL A 159 16.39 14.26 -3.54
N GLN A 160 17.71 14.08 -3.67
CA GLN A 160 18.44 14.09 -4.95
C GLN A 160 18.00 12.99 -5.93
N LYS A 161 17.36 11.93 -5.44
CA LYS A 161 16.77 10.85 -6.25
C LYS A 161 15.27 11.05 -6.53
N GLY A 162 14.71 12.19 -6.13
CA GLY A 162 13.31 12.54 -6.35
C GLY A 162 12.38 12.25 -5.16
N ALA A 163 12.91 11.85 -4.00
CA ALA A 163 12.08 11.65 -2.82
C ALA A 163 11.47 12.98 -2.34
N PRO A 164 10.14 13.07 -2.13
CA PRO A 164 9.52 14.29 -1.66
C PRO A 164 9.83 14.56 -0.17
N TYR A 165 9.90 15.83 0.20
CA TYR A 165 10.06 16.29 1.58
C TYR A 165 9.13 17.47 1.85
N VAL A 166 8.88 17.74 3.13
CA VAL A 166 8.19 18.93 3.61
C VAL A 166 9.24 19.92 4.08
N GLU A 167 9.26 21.09 3.46
CA GLU A 167 10.03 22.26 3.88
C GLU A 167 9.30 22.96 5.03
N VAL A 168 9.97 23.14 6.16
CA VAL A 168 9.36 23.67 7.40
C VAL A 168 10.09 24.91 7.89
N ASN A 169 11.41 24.96 7.74
CA ASN A 169 12.23 26.03 8.31
C ASN A 169 12.39 27.24 7.35
N GLY A 170 12.05 27.09 6.07
CA GLY A 170 12.10 28.14 5.06
C GLY A 170 13.48 28.35 4.45
N ILE A 171 14.41 27.41 4.65
CA ILE A 171 15.78 27.47 4.16
C ILE A 171 15.88 26.59 2.92
N PRO A 172 16.37 27.10 1.77
CA PRO A 172 16.43 26.30 0.55
C PRO A 172 17.27 25.02 0.70
N GLY A 173 16.66 23.90 0.33
CA GLY A 173 17.29 22.59 0.32
C GLY A 173 16.95 21.80 1.57
N TYR A 174 17.01 20.47 1.47
CA TYR A 174 16.57 19.60 2.56
C TYR A 174 17.50 19.68 3.77
N GLN A 175 17.03 20.29 4.86
CA GLN A 175 17.74 20.42 6.13
C GLN A 175 17.01 19.63 7.24
N PRO A 176 17.25 18.31 7.31
CA PRO A 176 16.51 17.42 8.18
C PRO A 176 16.68 17.82 9.65
N ALA A 177 15.56 18.06 10.33
CA ALA A 177 15.52 18.27 11.77
C ALA A 177 14.18 17.73 12.31
N TRP A 178 14.17 17.27 13.56
CA TRP A 178 12.96 16.69 14.18
C TRP A 178 11.76 17.66 14.12
N ASP A 179 12.03 18.94 14.37
CA ASP A 179 11.08 20.05 14.31
C ASP A 179 11.24 20.91 13.03
N GLY A 180 11.95 20.40 12.01
CA GLY A 180 12.23 21.09 10.75
C GLY A 180 11.88 20.23 9.55
N ASP A 181 12.70 20.31 8.49
CA ASP A 181 12.40 19.63 7.24
C ASP A 181 12.40 18.12 7.46
N ARG A 182 11.52 17.46 6.72
CA ARG A 182 11.29 16.04 6.94
C ARG A 182 10.83 15.31 5.70
N PRO A 183 10.97 13.98 5.66
CA PRO A 183 10.34 13.15 4.65
C PRO A 183 8.85 13.49 4.51
N GLY A 184 8.35 13.49 3.28
CA GLY A 184 6.99 13.94 2.97
C GLY A 184 6.34 13.08 1.91
N ILE A 185 5.04 13.31 1.67
CA ILE A 185 4.27 12.60 0.64
C ILE A 185 4.14 13.38 -0.69
N GLY A 186 4.66 14.61 -0.72
CA GLY A 186 4.79 15.45 -1.92
C GLY A 186 3.47 16.10 -2.36
N ASN A 187 3.47 16.77 -3.51
CA ASN A 187 2.31 17.53 -4.03
C ASN A 187 1.77 18.60 -3.07
N GLY A 188 2.65 19.27 -2.31
CA GLY A 188 2.26 20.29 -1.33
C GLY A 188 1.61 19.74 -0.05
N MET A 189 1.52 18.42 0.07
CA MET A 189 1.02 17.76 1.28
C MET A 189 2.02 17.88 2.44
N THR A 190 1.46 18.18 3.60
CA THR A 190 2.15 18.39 4.87
C THR A 190 1.80 17.32 5.90
N ALA A 191 1.03 16.29 5.55
CA ALA A 191 0.81 15.15 6.44
C ALA A 191 2.12 14.59 7.00
N ARG A 192 2.08 14.09 8.24
CA ARG A 192 3.17 13.37 8.88
C ARG A 192 2.73 11.91 9.08
N PRO A 193 2.99 11.01 8.11
CA PRO A 193 2.68 9.60 8.26
C PRO A 193 3.45 8.98 9.42
N GLU A 194 3.03 7.81 9.88
CA GLU A 194 3.73 7.07 10.93
C GLU A 194 5.05 6.52 10.39
N GLU A 195 4.97 5.84 9.25
CA GLU A 195 6.09 5.30 8.51
C GLU A 195 5.98 5.66 7.02
N ILE A 196 7.12 5.84 6.37
CA ILE A 196 7.23 6.08 4.93
C ILE A 196 8.42 5.36 4.34
N LEU A 197 8.25 4.82 3.13
CA LEU A 197 9.25 4.11 2.36
C LEU A 197 9.33 4.75 0.96
N PHE A 198 10.53 5.06 0.50
CA PHE A 198 10.79 5.52 -0.87
C PHE A 198 11.75 4.58 -1.60
N MET A 199 11.44 4.27 -2.85
CA MET A 199 12.30 3.50 -3.74
C MET A 199 12.11 3.90 -5.20
N VAL A 200 13.14 3.65 -6.01
CA VAL A 200 13.17 3.95 -7.44
C VAL A 200 13.64 2.71 -8.20
N TYR A 201 12.89 2.34 -9.22
CA TYR A 201 13.18 1.20 -10.07
C TYR A 201 12.73 1.47 -11.51
N MET A 202 13.20 0.63 -12.42
CA MET A 202 13.02 0.80 -13.86
C MET A 202 12.85 -0.55 -14.55
N ASP A 203 12.24 -0.58 -15.73
CA ASP A 203 11.98 -1.82 -16.49
C ASP A 203 13.14 -2.26 -17.38
N TYR A 204 14.37 -2.04 -16.91
CA TYR A 204 15.56 -2.65 -17.50
C TYR A 204 16.12 -3.67 -16.53
N THR A 205 15.72 -4.95 -16.68
CA THR A 205 16.26 -6.00 -15.82
C THR A 205 17.79 -6.01 -15.94
N ASN A 206 18.46 -5.80 -14.81
CA ASN A 206 19.92 -5.78 -14.68
C ASN A 206 20.68 -4.83 -15.63
N CYS A 207 20.01 -3.80 -16.17
CA CYS A 207 20.59 -2.87 -17.16
C CYS A 207 21.08 -3.54 -18.45
N THR A 208 20.63 -4.77 -18.73
CA THR A 208 21.10 -5.58 -19.87
C THR A 208 19.99 -5.99 -20.81
N ASP A 209 18.75 -5.99 -20.34
CA ASP A 209 17.66 -6.61 -21.07
C ASP A 209 17.30 -5.87 -22.35
N SER A 210 17.30 -6.63 -23.44
CA SER A 210 16.68 -6.24 -24.70
C SER A 210 15.22 -6.71 -24.77
N ILE A 211 14.84 -7.79 -24.07
CA ILE A 211 13.48 -8.37 -24.06
C ILE A 211 13.15 -8.84 -22.64
N HIS A 212 11.95 -8.53 -22.15
CA HIS A 212 11.42 -9.07 -20.90
C HIS A 212 11.11 -10.56 -21.04
N THR A 213 11.64 -11.38 -20.13
CA THR A 213 11.40 -12.83 -20.07
C THR A 213 9.94 -13.13 -19.76
N SER A 214 9.37 -14.15 -20.40
CA SER A 214 8.04 -14.65 -20.07
C SER A 214 8.18 -15.82 -19.09
N GLU A 215 7.46 -15.77 -17.99
CA GLU A 215 7.43 -16.82 -16.95
C GLU A 215 5.99 -17.00 -16.43
N ALA A 216 5.75 -18.07 -15.68
CA ALA A 216 4.45 -18.30 -15.05
C ALA A 216 4.08 -17.13 -14.11
N GLY A 217 2.96 -16.47 -14.37
CA GLY A 217 2.49 -15.30 -13.64
C GLY A 217 3.21 -13.98 -13.98
N LEU A 218 4.16 -13.99 -14.93
CA LEU A 218 4.91 -12.81 -15.35
C LEU A 218 4.87 -12.63 -16.89
N PRO A 219 4.01 -11.73 -17.41
CA PRO A 219 3.83 -11.56 -18.86
C PRO A 219 5.03 -10.93 -19.55
N GLY A 220 5.75 -11.72 -20.34
CA GLY A 220 6.93 -11.27 -21.09
C GLY A 220 6.81 -11.36 -22.60
N GLY A 221 7.96 -11.42 -23.27
CA GLY A 221 8.10 -11.56 -24.73
C GLY A 221 8.12 -10.24 -25.49
N THR A 222 8.31 -9.10 -24.82
CA THR A 222 8.35 -7.77 -25.45
C THR A 222 9.58 -6.97 -25.01
N LEU A 223 9.97 -5.97 -25.81
CA LEU A 223 11.04 -5.03 -25.44
C LEU A 223 10.60 -4.19 -24.22
N PRO A 224 11.56 -3.67 -23.41
CA PRO A 224 11.27 -2.67 -22.38
C PRO A 224 10.52 -1.45 -22.91
N LEU A 225 9.63 -0.92 -22.07
CA LEU A 225 8.99 0.38 -22.26
C LEU A 225 9.97 1.54 -22.11
N GLY A 226 10.99 1.39 -21.26
CA GLY A 226 11.82 2.51 -20.80
C GLY A 226 11.11 3.31 -19.71
N ALA A 227 10.46 2.60 -18.78
CA ALA A 227 9.73 3.14 -17.65
C ALA A 227 10.65 3.32 -16.44
N GLU A 228 10.62 4.50 -15.84
CA GLU A 228 11.17 4.76 -14.51
C GLU A 228 10.02 5.02 -13.54
N ILE A 229 10.08 4.38 -12.38
CA ILE A 229 9.01 4.41 -11.39
C ILE A 229 9.61 4.83 -10.05
N HIS A 230 9.06 5.90 -9.47
CA HIS A 230 9.32 6.26 -8.08
C HIS A 230 8.11 5.78 -7.27
N GLN A 231 8.35 4.84 -6.36
CA GLN A 231 7.32 4.33 -5.46
C GLN A 231 7.53 4.90 -4.07
N LEU A 232 6.48 5.54 -3.56
CA LEU A 232 6.41 6.02 -2.19
C LEU A 232 5.28 5.28 -1.47
N VAL A 233 5.61 4.59 -0.40
CA VAL A 233 4.64 3.89 0.45
C VAL A 233 4.55 4.62 1.78
N PHE A 234 3.35 4.84 2.29
CA PHE A 234 3.15 5.47 3.59
C PHE A 234 1.92 4.92 4.28
N ASN A 235 1.93 4.97 5.61
CA ASN A 235 0.80 4.56 6.43
C ASN A 235 0.62 5.51 7.62
N PHE A 236 -0.53 5.42 8.26
CA PHE A 236 -0.87 6.20 9.43
C PHE A 236 -1.39 5.29 10.52
N ASN A 237 -1.04 5.57 11.77
CA ASN A 237 -1.56 4.85 12.93
C ASN A 237 -2.64 5.66 13.65
N CYS A 238 -3.75 5.93 12.95
CA CYS A 238 -4.90 6.64 13.49
C CYS A 238 -6.19 6.06 12.91
N PHE A 239 -7.32 6.22 13.60
CA PHE A 239 -8.61 5.84 13.01
C PHE A 239 -9.06 6.90 11.98
N PRO A 240 -9.57 6.51 10.80
CA PRO A 240 -9.78 5.14 10.30
C PRO A 240 -8.61 4.58 9.47
N LEU A 241 -7.49 5.28 9.35
CA LEU A 241 -6.37 4.94 8.45
C LEU A 241 -5.46 3.81 8.95
N ARG A 242 -5.60 3.37 10.21
CA ARG A 242 -4.74 2.34 10.83
C ARG A 242 -4.86 0.96 10.17
N ASP A 243 -5.93 0.74 9.44
CA ASP A 243 -6.22 -0.49 8.69
C ASP A 243 -6.04 -0.25 7.17
N MET A 244 -5.10 0.62 6.82
CA MET A 244 -4.75 0.96 5.44
C MET A 244 -3.26 1.21 5.24
N TYR A 245 -2.76 1.01 4.02
CA TYR A 245 -1.55 1.70 3.57
C TYR A 245 -1.76 2.28 2.19
N PHE A 246 -0.92 3.26 1.85
CA PHE A 246 -1.01 4.02 0.62
C PHE A 246 0.25 3.82 -0.19
N ILE A 247 0.08 3.70 -1.50
CA ILE A 247 1.20 3.70 -2.44
C ILE A 247 0.97 4.81 -3.45
N LYS A 248 1.97 5.67 -3.59
CA LYS A 248 2.05 6.69 -4.63
C LYS A 248 3.13 6.30 -5.63
N TYR A 249 2.72 6.12 -6.87
CA TYR A 249 3.62 5.93 -7.99
C TYR A 249 3.78 7.24 -8.76
N LYS A 250 5.03 7.58 -9.07
CA LYS A 250 5.39 8.50 -10.15
C LYS A 250 5.95 7.66 -11.29
N ILE A 251 5.22 7.60 -12.39
CA ILE A 251 5.56 6.80 -13.57
C ILE A 251 6.03 7.75 -14.65
N ILE A 252 7.22 7.53 -15.18
CA ILE A 252 7.86 8.42 -16.14
C ILE A 252 8.18 7.63 -17.41
N ASN A 253 7.75 8.15 -18.56
CA ASN A 253 8.22 7.65 -19.85
C ASN A 253 9.63 8.18 -20.11
N LYS A 254 10.65 7.36 -19.85
CA LYS A 254 12.06 7.70 -20.08
C LYS A 254 12.58 7.09 -21.38
N SER A 255 11.69 6.62 -22.26
CA SER A 255 12.04 6.23 -23.62
C SER A 255 12.05 7.44 -24.55
N SER A 256 12.65 7.28 -25.74
CA SER A 256 12.58 8.27 -26.83
C SER A 256 11.28 8.17 -27.64
N GLN A 257 10.40 7.23 -27.31
CA GLN A 257 9.19 6.90 -28.06
C GLN A 257 7.94 7.32 -27.30
N VAL A 258 6.87 7.59 -28.04
CA VAL A 258 5.55 7.81 -27.45
C VAL A 258 4.99 6.46 -27.00
N TRP A 259 4.44 6.41 -25.78
CA TRP A 259 3.59 5.32 -25.33
C TRP A 259 2.13 5.70 -25.63
N ASP A 260 1.59 5.18 -26.73
CA ASP A 260 0.16 5.27 -27.00
C ASP A 260 -0.58 4.08 -26.42
N SER A 261 -1.90 4.20 -26.27
CA SER A 261 -2.74 3.14 -25.72
C SER A 261 -2.22 2.56 -24.40
N THR A 262 -1.74 3.44 -23.54
CA THR A 262 -1.10 3.05 -22.29
C THR A 262 -2.17 2.73 -21.25
N TRP A 263 -1.97 1.59 -20.59
CA TRP A 263 -2.74 1.13 -19.44
C TRP A 263 -1.78 0.89 -18.28
N ILE A 264 -2.19 1.35 -17.11
CA ILE A 264 -1.50 1.10 -15.85
C ILE A 264 -2.46 0.28 -15.00
N SER A 265 -2.00 -0.85 -14.48
CA SER A 265 -2.86 -1.79 -13.77
C SER A 265 -2.27 -2.20 -12.44
N ASN A 266 -3.13 -2.28 -11.43
CA ASN A 266 -2.81 -2.85 -10.13
C ASN A 266 -3.25 -4.31 -10.12
N LEU A 267 -2.31 -5.22 -9.90
CA LEU A 267 -2.57 -6.66 -9.81
C LEU A 267 -2.50 -7.11 -8.37
N ASN A 268 -3.40 -8.03 -8.04
CA ASN A 268 -3.48 -8.63 -6.72
C ASN A 268 -3.78 -10.12 -6.84
N ASP A 269 -2.91 -10.90 -6.23
CA ASP A 269 -3.23 -12.24 -5.76
C ASP A 269 -3.74 -12.10 -4.33
N HIS A 270 -5.06 -12.13 -4.20
CA HIS A 270 -5.64 -12.12 -2.87
C HIS A 270 -5.79 -13.57 -2.42
N ASP A 271 -5.32 -13.83 -1.21
CA ASP A 271 -5.53 -15.07 -0.47
C ASP A 271 -6.05 -14.63 0.90
N LEU A 272 -7.36 -14.41 1.03
CA LEU A 272 -7.96 -13.86 2.25
C LEU A 272 -8.15 -14.93 3.31
N GLY A 273 -7.03 -15.31 3.92
CA GLY A 273 -6.99 -16.50 4.74
C GLY A 273 -6.78 -17.70 3.83
N ASP A 274 -7.80 -18.54 3.69
CA ASP A 274 -7.78 -19.62 2.71
C ASP A 274 -8.16 -19.11 1.32
N ALA A 275 -7.34 -19.40 0.32
CA ALA A 275 -7.63 -18.97 -1.05
C ALA A 275 -8.85 -19.71 -1.67
N GLY A 276 -9.28 -20.83 -1.09
CA GLY A 276 -10.27 -21.72 -1.67
C GLY A 276 -11.71 -21.20 -1.62
N ASP A 277 -12.00 -20.22 -0.76
CA ASP A 277 -13.32 -19.66 -0.56
C ASP A 277 -13.44 -18.17 -0.99
N ASP A 278 -12.42 -17.67 -1.66
CA ASP A 278 -12.31 -16.27 -2.08
C ASP A 278 -13.26 -15.89 -3.22
N SER A 279 -13.75 -14.65 -3.18
CA SER A 279 -14.58 -14.03 -4.20
C SER A 279 -14.19 -12.56 -4.39
N TYR A 280 -14.19 -12.06 -5.63
CA TYR A 280 -13.85 -10.67 -5.92
C TYR A 280 -15.00 -9.89 -6.55
N GLY A 281 -14.87 -8.56 -6.52
CA GLY A 281 -15.75 -7.67 -7.26
C GLY A 281 -15.17 -6.28 -7.39
N CYS A 282 -15.95 -5.39 -8.00
CA CYS A 282 -15.57 -3.99 -8.10
C CYS A 282 -16.77 -3.05 -7.95
N ASP A 283 -16.55 -1.94 -7.26
CA ASP A 283 -17.45 -0.79 -7.20
C ASP A 283 -16.89 0.32 -8.10
N THR A 284 -17.46 0.41 -9.30
CA THR A 284 -17.05 1.37 -10.33
C THR A 284 -17.30 2.81 -9.93
N SER A 285 -18.28 3.08 -9.06
CA SER A 285 -18.57 4.43 -8.57
C SER A 285 -17.51 4.95 -7.61
N ARG A 286 -16.83 4.04 -6.90
CA ARG A 286 -15.78 4.35 -5.91
C ARG A 286 -14.35 4.19 -6.43
N ASN A 287 -14.17 3.65 -7.63
CA ASN A 287 -12.88 3.15 -8.11
C ASN A 287 -12.25 2.15 -7.13
N LEU A 288 -13.08 1.24 -6.61
CA LEU A 288 -12.70 0.25 -5.61
C LEU A 288 -12.81 -1.15 -6.23
N SER A 289 -11.74 -1.93 -6.16
CA SER A 289 -11.81 -3.40 -6.25
C SER A 289 -11.74 -4.01 -4.87
N TYR A 290 -12.38 -5.15 -4.68
CA TYR A 290 -12.46 -5.81 -3.38
C TYR A 290 -12.51 -7.32 -3.49
N LEU A 291 -12.15 -7.97 -2.40
CA LEU A 291 -12.20 -9.42 -2.19
C LEU A 291 -12.80 -9.72 -0.80
N TYR A 292 -13.51 -10.84 -0.71
CA TYR A 292 -14.22 -11.33 0.47
C TYR A 292 -14.42 -12.85 0.36
N ASN A 293 -14.60 -13.55 1.48
CA ASN A 293 -14.95 -14.98 1.47
C ASN A 293 -16.43 -15.16 1.11
N GLN A 294 -16.75 -16.16 0.29
CA GLN A 294 -18.10 -16.38 -0.20
C GLN A 294 -19.08 -16.81 0.91
N ASP A 295 -18.58 -17.48 1.94
CA ASP A 295 -19.32 -17.78 3.16
C ASP A 295 -18.85 -16.93 4.35
N ASN A 296 -19.42 -17.15 5.53
CA ASN A 296 -19.10 -16.36 6.72
C ASN A 296 -18.11 -17.06 7.66
N ALA A 297 -17.26 -17.92 7.11
CA ALA A 297 -16.20 -18.64 7.80
C ALA A 297 -14.90 -18.56 6.98
N ASP A 298 -13.77 -18.71 7.66
CA ASP A 298 -12.46 -18.86 7.02
C ASP A 298 -11.56 -19.67 7.97
N PRO A 299 -10.74 -20.60 7.49
CA PRO A 299 -9.84 -21.39 8.33
C PRO A 299 -8.86 -20.57 9.19
N GLN A 300 -8.43 -19.39 8.73
CA GLN A 300 -7.52 -18.50 9.47
C GLN A 300 -8.26 -17.43 10.28
N TYR A 301 -9.27 -16.79 9.72
CA TYR A 301 -10.03 -15.68 10.32
C TYR A 301 -11.22 -16.12 11.17
N GLY A 302 -11.61 -17.39 11.08
CA GLY A 302 -12.79 -17.95 11.75
C GLY A 302 -14.08 -17.36 11.20
N THR A 303 -15.08 -17.17 12.06
CA THR A 303 -16.35 -16.54 11.67
C THR A 303 -16.19 -15.04 11.40
N ASN A 304 -17.02 -14.46 10.53
CA ASN A 304 -16.93 -13.05 10.14
C ASN A 304 -15.54 -12.71 9.54
N PRO A 305 -15.12 -13.39 8.46
CA PRO A 305 -13.86 -13.07 7.79
C PRO A 305 -13.92 -11.64 7.23
N PRO A 306 -12.78 -10.93 7.18
CA PRO A 306 -12.74 -9.54 6.71
C PRO A 306 -13.17 -9.39 5.24
N ALA A 307 -13.23 -8.15 4.78
CA ALA A 307 -13.15 -7.81 3.37
C ALA A 307 -11.91 -6.92 3.16
N ILE A 308 -11.22 -7.11 2.05
CA ILE A 308 -10.04 -6.33 1.65
C ILE A 308 -10.30 -5.67 0.30
N GLY A 309 -9.70 -4.52 0.05
CA GLY A 309 -9.80 -3.89 -1.26
C GLY A 309 -8.71 -2.89 -1.57
N THR A 310 -8.66 -2.53 -2.85
CA THR A 310 -7.80 -1.47 -3.37
C THR A 310 -8.66 -0.35 -3.94
N ARG A 311 -8.47 0.87 -3.44
CA ARG A 311 -9.10 2.09 -3.99
C ARG A 311 -8.08 2.91 -4.77
N PHE A 312 -8.47 3.39 -5.95
CA PHE A 312 -7.73 4.45 -6.64
C PHE A 312 -8.15 5.82 -6.11
N LEU A 313 -7.25 6.47 -5.37
CA LEU A 313 -7.43 7.83 -4.86
C LEU A 313 -7.09 8.87 -5.93
N GLN A 314 -6.08 8.55 -6.74
CA GLN A 314 -5.72 9.31 -7.93
C GLN A 314 -5.30 8.31 -9.01
N SER A 315 -5.96 8.39 -10.17
CA SER A 315 -5.53 7.67 -11.38
C SER A 315 -4.72 8.63 -12.29
N PRO A 316 -4.15 8.14 -13.39
CA PRO A 316 -3.57 9.01 -14.41
C PRO A 316 -4.56 10.07 -14.89
N VAL A 317 -4.03 11.24 -15.27
CA VAL A 317 -4.80 12.34 -15.84
C VAL A 317 -4.63 12.37 -17.35
N LYS A 318 -5.75 12.46 -18.06
CA LYS A 318 -5.83 12.53 -19.52
C LYS A 318 -6.28 13.91 -19.93
N PHE A 319 -5.52 14.56 -20.80
CA PHE A 319 -5.95 15.80 -21.45
C PHE A 319 -7.12 15.51 -22.39
N THR A 320 -8.19 16.29 -22.28
CA THR A 320 -9.38 16.17 -23.12
C THR A 320 -9.57 17.39 -24.03
N GLY A 321 -8.89 18.50 -23.74
CA GLY A 321 -9.03 19.77 -24.47
C GLY A 321 -10.35 20.51 -24.22
N SER A 322 -11.25 19.95 -23.39
CA SER A 322 -12.51 20.59 -23.04
C SER A 322 -12.42 21.33 -21.71
N ASN A 323 -12.69 22.63 -21.69
CA ASN A 323 -12.71 23.43 -20.46
C ASN A 323 -13.83 23.03 -19.48
N SER A 324 -14.79 22.20 -19.90
CA SER A 324 -15.81 21.60 -19.01
C SER A 324 -15.26 20.46 -18.15
N ASP A 325 -14.13 19.89 -18.56
CA ASP A 325 -13.54 18.74 -17.90
C ASP A 325 -12.51 19.21 -16.89
N THR A 326 -12.59 18.65 -15.68
CA THR A 326 -11.66 18.97 -14.59
C THR A 326 -11.16 17.71 -13.90
N ALA A 327 -9.84 17.63 -13.67
CA ALA A 327 -9.26 16.66 -12.76
C ALA A 327 -8.94 17.37 -11.43
N LYS A 328 -9.65 16.98 -10.37
CA LYS A 328 -9.44 17.51 -9.02
C LYS A 328 -8.32 16.74 -8.34
N LEU A 329 -7.32 17.46 -7.85
CA LEU A 329 -6.23 16.98 -7.02
C LEU A 329 -6.33 17.66 -5.64
N PRO A 330 -5.63 17.17 -4.60
CA PRO A 330 -5.75 17.72 -3.24
C PRO A 330 -5.46 19.22 -3.11
N TYR A 331 -4.54 19.75 -3.92
CA TYR A 331 -4.15 21.17 -3.91
C TYR A 331 -4.15 21.82 -5.28
N ASP A 332 -4.73 21.16 -6.28
CA ASP A 332 -4.73 21.64 -7.66
C ASP A 332 -6.01 21.20 -8.37
N THR A 333 -6.39 21.92 -9.42
CA THR A 333 -7.48 21.53 -10.30
C THR A 333 -7.06 21.80 -11.73
N LEU A 334 -6.89 20.71 -12.48
CA LEU A 334 -6.46 20.78 -13.87
C LEU A 334 -7.70 20.93 -14.77
N ILE A 335 -7.87 22.11 -15.36
CA ILE A 335 -8.91 22.40 -16.36
C ILE A 335 -8.47 21.82 -17.71
N GLY A 336 -9.38 21.16 -18.42
CA GLY A 336 -9.07 20.47 -19.68
C GLY A 336 -8.60 19.03 -19.51
N TYR A 337 -8.70 18.48 -18.29
CA TYR A 337 -8.23 17.13 -17.96
C TYR A 337 -9.31 16.31 -17.25
N LYS A 338 -9.22 14.99 -17.36
CA LYS A 338 -9.98 14.02 -16.54
C LYS A 338 -9.05 13.00 -15.93
N MET A 339 -9.32 12.61 -14.69
CA MET A 339 -8.80 11.34 -14.17
C MET A 339 -9.43 10.18 -14.93
N THR A 340 -8.64 9.20 -15.35
CA THR A 340 -9.16 8.00 -16.03
C THR A 340 -10.12 7.19 -15.16
N GLY A 341 -9.96 7.25 -13.84
CA GLY A 341 -10.63 6.35 -12.90
C GLY A 341 -10.22 4.90 -13.12
N MET A 342 -10.96 3.99 -12.50
CA MET A 342 -10.93 2.57 -12.84
C MET A 342 -11.65 2.38 -14.17
N SER A 343 -10.89 2.07 -15.21
CA SER A 343 -11.37 1.93 -16.59
C SER A 343 -11.69 0.49 -16.98
N GLY A 344 -11.35 -0.47 -16.10
CA GLY A 344 -11.72 -1.86 -16.24
C GLY A 344 -11.33 -2.66 -15.00
N PHE A 345 -11.99 -3.78 -14.79
CA PHE A 345 -11.68 -4.75 -13.75
C PHE A 345 -11.94 -6.15 -14.28
N ASN A 346 -10.96 -7.03 -14.10
CA ASN A 346 -11.10 -8.43 -14.46
C ASN A 346 -10.44 -9.32 -13.40
N GLY A 347 -10.71 -10.61 -13.48
CA GLY A 347 -10.01 -11.60 -12.68
C GLY A 347 -9.74 -12.87 -13.47
N PHE A 348 -8.79 -13.64 -12.99
CA PHE A 348 -8.32 -14.89 -13.57
C PHE A 348 -8.06 -15.90 -12.45
N LEU A 349 -8.06 -17.17 -12.83
CA LEU A 349 -8.01 -18.32 -11.92
C LEU A 349 -6.68 -19.06 -12.09
N GLY A 350 -6.02 -19.39 -10.99
CA GLY A 350 -4.80 -20.20 -11.01
C GLY A 350 -5.02 -21.51 -11.76
N GLY A 351 -4.12 -21.83 -12.70
CA GLY A 351 -4.17 -23.07 -13.47
C GLY A 351 -5.26 -23.15 -14.56
N ALA A 352 -6.00 -22.08 -14.82
CA ALA A 352 -6.89 -22.00 -15.98
C ALA A 352 -6.12 -21.77 -17.29
N ASN A 353 -6.80 -21.87 -18.44
CA ASN A 353 -6.19 -21.65 -19.75
C ASN A 353 -5.83 -20.18 -20.00
N GLU A 354 -5.11 -19.90 -21.08
CA GLU A 354 -4.63 -18.56 -21.46
C GLU A 354 -5.71 -17.45 -21.59
N CYS A 355 -7.00 -17.80 -21.70
CA CYS A 355 -8.10 -16.83 -21.74
C CYS A 355 -8.55 -16.41 -20.32
N PHE A 356 -8.39 -17.27 -19.32
CA PHE A 356 -8.97 -17.12 -17.98
C PHE A 356 -8.00 -17.35 -16.83
N GLY A 357 -6.76 -17.75 -17.13
CA GLY A 357 -5.69 -17.97 -16.17
C GLY A 357 -4.66 -16.86 -16.17
N ASP A 358 -3.57 -17.11 -15.46
CA ASP A 358 -2.47 -16.17 -15.31
C ASP A 358 -1.91 -15.75 -16.68
N PRO A 359 -1.73 -14.43 -16.92
CA PRO A 359 -1.26 -13.98 -18.21
C PRO A 359 0.26 -14.10 -18.29
N ASP A 360 0.76 -15.21 -18.82
CA ASP A 360 2.20 -15.45 -19.00
C ASP A 360 2.78 -14.75 -20.24
N GLN A 361 1.92 -14.30 -21.16
CA GLN A 361 2.30 -13.59 -22.38
C GLN A 361 1.80 -12.14 -22.35
N ALA A 362 2.61 -11.22 -22.87
CA ALA A 362 2.28 -9.80 -22.91
C ALA A 362 0.93 -9.49 -23.59
N ILE A 363 0.54 -10.24 -24.64
CA ILE A 363 -0.74 -10.01 -25.31
C ILE A 363 -1.94 -10.36 -24.43
N ASN A 364 -1.88 -11.46 -23.68
CA ASN A 364 -2.93 -11.88 -22.76
C ASN A 364 -3.07 -10.87 -21.63
N ALA A 365 -1.96 -10.46 -21.02
CA ALA A 365 -1.95 -9.41 -20.00
C ALA A 365 -2.54 -8.10 -20.54
N TYR A 366 -2.09 -7.66 -21.73
CA TYR A 366 -2.59 -6.44 -22.34
C TYR A 366 -4.09 -6.52 -22.73
N ASN A 367 -4.65 -7.70 -22.95
CA ASN A 367 -6.08 -7.88 -23.11
C ASN A 367 -6.82 -7.68 -21.78
N PHE A 368 -6.35 -8.31 -20.70
CA PHE A 368 -6.90 -8.09 -19.35
C PHE A 368 -6.82 -6.62 -18.92
N MET A 369 -5.72 -5.94 -19.23
CA MET A 369 -5.52 -4.51 -18.95
C MET A 369 -6.54 -3.60 -19.65
N ARG A 370 -7.17 -4.09 -20.73
CA ARG A 370 -8.23 -3.40 -21.49
C ARG A 370 -9.64 -3.83 -21.07
N GLY A 371 -9.78 -4.58 -19.98
CA GLY A 371 -11.06 -5.10 -19.50
C GLY A 371 -11.64 -6.22 -20.37
N LYS A 372 -10.79 -6.94 -21.12
CA LYS A 372 -11.15 -8.12 -21.92
C LYS A 372 -10.68 -9.39 -21.23
N ASP A 373 -11.14 -10.56 -21.68
CA ASP A 373 -10.50 -11.83 -21.30
C ASP A 373 -9.09 -11.94 -21.91
N GLY A 374 -8.29 -12.92 -21.48
CA GLY A 374 -6.92 -13.11 -21.96
C GLY A 374 -6.84 -13.33 -23.47
N CYS A 375 -7.89 -13.84 -24.10
CA CYS A 375 -7.99 -14.09 -25.54
C CYS A 375 -8.49 -12.87 -26.33
N GLY A 376 -8.81 -11.77 -25.66
CA GLY A 376 -9.22 -10.51 -26.28
C GLY A 376 -10.72 -10.39 -26.59
N ASN A 377 -11.54 -11.33 -26.11
CA ASN A 377 -12.99 -11.24 -26.21
C ASN A 377 -13.54 -10.29 -25.15
N ASN A 378 -14.72 -9.73 -25.43
CA ASN A 378 -15.41 -8.90 -24.47
C ASN A 378 -15.94 -9.76 -23.32
N VAL A 379 -15.78 -9.27 -22.09
CA VAL A 379 -16.48 -9.83 -20.94
C VAL A 379 -17.96 -9.48 -21.07
N ILE A 380 -18.84 -10.46 -20.88
CA ILE A 380 -20.30 -10.26 -20.97
C ILE A 380 -20.88 -10.21 -19.56
N ASN A 381 -21.58 -9.14 -19.21
CA ASN A 381 -22.36 -9.08 -17.99
C ASN A 381 -23.59 -9.98 -18.15
N TRP A 382 -23.69 -11.06 -17.38
CA TRP A 382 -24.75 -12.05 -17.54
C TRP A 382 -26.13 -11.57 -17.07
N VAL A 383 -26.20 -10.52 -16.25
CA VAL A 383 -27.48 -9.92 -15.83
C VAL A 383 -28.07 -9.06 -16.95
N THR A 384 -27.23 -8.31 -17.67
CA THR A 384 -27.70 -7.41 -18.74
C THR A 384 -27.54 -8.00 -20.15
N ASN A 385 -26.79 -9.09 -20.28
CA ASN A 385 -26.35 -9.68 -21.54
C ASN A 385 -25.63 -8.68 -22.48
N GLN A 386 -24.88 -7.74 -21.90
CA GLN A 386 -24.12 -6.72 -22.65
C GLN A 386 -22.62 -6.83 -22.38
N PRO A 387 -21.76 -6.48 -23.37
CA PRO A 387 -20.33 -6.29 -23.14
C PRO A 387 -20.05 -5.31 -22.00
N THR A 388 -19.04 -5.62 -21.19
CA THR A 388 -18.56 -4.76 -20.11
C THR A 388 -17.05 -4.91 -19.97
N SER A 389 -16.38 -3.89 -19.42
CA SER A 389 -14.99 -3.94 -19.00
C SER A 389 -14.84 -4.23 -17.50
N PHE A 390 -15.95 -4.46 -16.79
CA PHE A 390 -16.00 -4.61 -15.33
C PHE A 390 -16.68 -5.92 -14.94
N ARG A 391 -15.87 -6.96 -14.75
CA ARG A 391 -16.32 -8.26 -14.22
C ARG A 391 -16.86 -8.07 -12.80
N TYR A 392 -18.00 -8.69 -12.50
CA TYR A 392 -18.65 -8.64 -11.18
C TYR A 392 -18.79 -7.22 -10.59
N SER A 393 -19.37 -6.31 -11.37
CA SER A 393 -19.62 -4.90 -11.02
C SER A 393 -20.94 -4.64 -10.28
N GLY A 394 -21.66 -5.70 -9.89
CA GLY A 394 -22.81 -5.63 -8.99
C GLY A 394 -22.40 -5.33 -7.55
N ASN A 395 -23.40 -5.06 -6.71
CA ASN A 395 -23.17 -4.80 -5.29
C ASN A 395 -23.25 -6.11 -4.51
N ALA A 396 -22.10 -6.66 -4.12
CA ALA A 396 -22.03 -7.87 -3.31
C ALA A 396 -22.56 -7.65 -1.88
N CYS A 397 -22.41 -6.46 -1.29
CA CYS A 397 -22.94 -6.19 0.05
C CYS A 397 -24.47 -6.35 0.12
N SER A 398 -25.19 -5.77 -0.84
CA SER A 398 -26.65 -5.93 -0.95
C SER A 398 -27.08 -7.15 -1.76
N ARG A 399 -26.12 -7.91 -2.31
CA ARG A 399 -26.32 -9.09 -3.16
C ARG A 399 -27.22 -8.80 -4.38
N THR A 400 -27.00 -7.65 -5.01
CA THR A 400 -27.78 -7.17 -6.16
C THR A 400 -26.91 -6.95 -7.39
N GLY A 401 -27.41 -7.31 -8.57
CA GLY A 401 -26.67 -7.20 -9.83
C GLY A 401 -25.71 -8.38 -10.02
N TRP A 402 -24.67 -8.18 -10.83
CA TRP A 402 -23.70 -9.22 -11.17
C TRP A 402 -22.54 -9.23 -10.16
N TYR A 403 -22.61 -10.09 -9.15
CA TYR A 403 -21.53 -10.30 -8.17
C TYR A 403 -20.99 -11.73 -8.28
N ASP A 404 -19.80 -11.98 -7.76
CA ASP A 404 -19.19 -13.32 -7.82
C ASP A 404 -19.91 -14.29 -6.90
N THR A 405 -20.16 -15.50 -7.40
CA THR A 405 -20.79 -16.59 -6.65
C THR A 405 -19.99 -17.89 -6.73
N LEU A 406 -18.79 -17.83 -7.31
CA LEU A 406 -17.95 -18.99 -7.56
C LEU A 406 -16.66 -18.82 -6.73
N PRO A 407 -16.57 -19.41 -5.54
CA PRO A 407 -15.36 -19.30 -4.72
C PRO A 407 -14.15 -19.96 -5.39
N GLY A 408 -12.95 -19.53 -4.99
CA GLY A 408 -11.69 -20.19 -5.35
C GLY A 408 -10.51 -19.23 -5.40
N ASP A 409 -9.33 -19.77 -5.70
CA ASP A 409 -8.09 -18.99 -5.77
C ASP A 409 -8.20 -17.86 -6.83
N LYS A 410 -8.22 -16.62 -6.34
CA LYS A 410 -8.71 -15.43 -7.05
C LYS A 410 -7.61 -14.38 -7.22
N ARG A 411 -7.17 -14.23 -8.47
CA ARG A 411 -6.34 -13.10 -8.90
C ARG A 411 -7.18 -12.07 -9.62
N CYS A 412 -6.91 -10.79 -9.37
CA CYS A 412 -7.61 -9.70 -10.02
C CYS A 412 -6.69 -8.58 -10.50
N ILE A 413 -7.15 -7.90 -11.54
CA ILE A 413 -6.44 -6.80 -12.19
C ILE A 413 -7.39 -5.61 -12.34
N SER A 414 -6.98 -4.48 -11.76
CA SER A 414 -7.73 -3.22 -11.77
C SER A 414 -7.01 -2.22 -12.66
N ASN A 415 -7.69 -1.73 -13.68
CA ASN A 415 -7.06 -1.03 -14.82
C ASN A 415 -7.31 0.47 -14.78
N MET A 416 -6.32 1.25 -15.18
CA MET A 416 -6.38 2.69 -15.36
C MET A 416 -5.86 3.08 -16.74
N GLY A 417 -6.71 3.68 -17.56
CA GLY A 417 -6.40 4.05 -18.93
C GLY A 417 -7.67 4.42 -19.71
N GLN A 418 -7.61 4.59 -21.02
CA GLN A 418 -6.41 4.66 -21.85
C GLN A 418 -5.77 6.06 -21.79
N ILE A 419 -4.45 6.14 -21.68
CA ILE A 419 -3.68 7.39 -21.80
C ILE A 419 -2.60 7.32 -22.89
N THR A 420 -2.07 8.47 -23.25
CA THR A 420 -0.89 8.62 -24.10
C THR A 420 0.18 9.34 -23.28
N MET A 421 1.42 8.85 -23.30
CA MET A 421 2.57 9.46 -22.63
C MET A 421 3.68 9.72 -23.65
N ASN A 422 3.97 10.99 -23.90
CA ASN A 422 5.13 11.38 -24.70
C ASN A 422 6.43 11.10 -23.94
N SER A 423 7.54 11.18 -24.65
CA SER A 423 8.87 11.09 -24.04
C SER A 423 9.03 12.18 -22.97
N GLY A 424 9.41 11.79 -21.75
CA GLY A 424 9.54 12.65 -20.59
C GLY A 424 8.26 12.88 -19.79
N ASP A 425 7.08 12.50 -20.31
CA ASP A 425 5.82 12.68 -19.59
C ASP A 425 5.79 11.87 -18.29
N THR A 426 5.13 12.44 -17.29
CA THR A 426 4.98 11.84 -15.95
C THR A 426 3.51 11.69 -15.61
N GLN A 427 3.15 10.56 -14.99
CA GLN A 427 1.83 10.33 -14.40
C GLN A 427 1.97 9.98 -12.92
N ILE A 428 1.03 10.47 -12.12
CA ILE A 428 0.94 10.16 -10.70
C ILE A 428 -0.27 9.26 -10.48
N VAL A 429 -0.05 8.15 -9.79
CA VAL A 429 -1.09 7.23 -9.34
C VAL A 429 -0.99 7.09 -7.84
N VAL A 430 -2.12 7.20 -7.13
CA VAL A 430 -2.20 6.99 -5.68
C VAL A 430 -3.26 5.94 -5.41
N ILE A 431 -2.85 4.84 -4.80
CA ILE A 431 -3.72 3.72 -4.43
C ILE A 431 -3.70 3.51 -2.93
N SER A 432 -4.82 3.08 -2.36
CA SER A 432 -4.90 2.64 -0.97
C SER A 432 -5.30 1.17 -0.92
N TYR A 433 -4.55 0.37 -0.16
CA TYR A 433 -4.96 -0.94 0.32
C TYR A 433 -5.67 -0.76 1.65
N LEU A 434 -6.85 -1.34 1.81
CA LEU A 434 -7.66 -1.21 3.01
C LEU A 434 -8.34 -2.55 3.34
N ILE A 435 -8.49 -2.84 4.62
CA ILE A 435 -9.12 -4.07 5.12
C ILE A 435 -10.00 -3.76 6.33
N THR A 436 -11.11 -4.47 6.48
CA THR A 436 -12.00 -4.33 7.65
C THR A 436 -12.82 -5.59 7.89
N ARG A 437 -13.23 -5.79 9.15
CA ARG A 437 -14.25 -6.80 9.53
C ARG A 437 -15.41 -6.22 10.34
N ASP A 438 -15.61 -4.90 10.25
CA ASP A 438 -16.52 -4.14 11.12
C ASP A 438 -18.00 -4.25 10.71
N GLY A 439 -18.29 -4.84 9.55
CA GLY A 439 -19.66 -5.08 9.07
C GLY A 439 -20.36 -6.24 9.74
N GLY A 440 -19.61 -7.17 10.35
CA GLY A 440 -20.15 -8.25 11.18
C GLY A 440 -20.47 -9.56 10.44
N ASN A 441 -20.41 -9.57 9.11
CA ASN A 441 -20.32 -10.79 8.30
C ASN A 441 -19.64 -10.51 6.95
N ASN A 442 -19.28 -11.55 6.23
CA ASN A 442 -18.59 -11.49 4.93
C ASN A 442 -19.20 -10.45 3.95
N PHE A 443 -20.52 -10.44 3.74
CA PHE A 443 -21.15 -9.48 2.84
C PHE A 443 -21.22 -8.06 3.43
N GLN A 444 -21.54 -7.92 4.72
CA GLN A 444 -21.59 -6.61 5.37
C GLN A 444 -20.21 -5.98 5.53
N ASN A 445 -19.15 -6.76 5.57
CA ASN A 445 -17.78 -6.28 5.55
C ASN A 445 -17.45 -5.57 4.24
N ILE A 446 -18.12 -5.90 3.14
CA ILE A 446 -18.01 -5.15 1.87
C ILE A 446 -18.62 -3.75 2.02
N CYS A 447 -19.76 -3.60 2.71
CA CYS A 447 -20.33 -2.28 3.02
C CYS A 447 -19.42 -1.46 3.95
N ALA A 448 -18.84 -2.11 4.97
CA ALA A 448 -17.86 -1.48 5.84
C ALA A 448 -16.62 -1.03 5.02
N LEU A 449 -16.14 -1.87 4.10
CA LEU A 449 -15.03 -1.58 3.21
C LEU A 449 -15.33 -0.40 2.27
N GLN A 450 -16.54 -0.32 1.72
CA GLN A 450 -16.98 0.83 0.91
C GLN A 450 -16.96 2.13 1.73
N SER A 451 -17.42 2.09 2.98
CA SER A 451 -17.40 3.25 3.88
C SER A 451 -15.96 3.65 4.28
N LEU A 452 -15.11 2.65 4.49
CA LEU A 452 -13.69 2.82 4.79
C LEU A 452 -12.94 3.41 3.57
N SER A 453 -13.30 2.96 2.36
CA SER A 453 -12.82 3.48 1.08
C SER A 453 -13.19 4.96 0.89
N ASP A 454 -14.42 5.34 1.25
CA ASP A 454 -14.86 6.74 1.19
C ASP A 454 -14.10 7.61 2.20
N SER A 455 -13.75 7.05 3.37
CA SER A 455 -12.86 7.71 4.33
C SER A 455 -11.45 7.93 3.74
N ALA A 456 -10.86 6.93 3.09
CA ALA A 456 -9.56 7.07 2.44
C ALA A 456 -9.54 8.26 1.45
N LEU A 457 -10.59 8.39 0.63
CA LEU A 457 -10.73 9.52 -0.30
C LEU A 457 -10.86 10.87 0.42
N LYS A 458 -11.67 10.95 1.48
CA LYS A 458 -11.81 12.18 2.28
C LYS A 458 -10.46 12.62 2.85
N TYR A 459 -9.69 11.70 3.43
CA TYR A 459 -8.38 12.01 4.00
C TYR A 459 -7.35 12.42 2.94
N TYR A 460 -7.38 11.78 1.77
CA TYR A 460 -6.53 12.16 0.64
C TYR A 460 -6.74 13.63 0.21
N TYR A 461 -8.00 14.09 0.09
CA TYR A 461 -8.30 15.48 -0.26
C TYR A 461 -8.08 16.49 0.87
N THR A 462 -7.87 16.02 2.10
CA THR A 462 -7.62 16.87 3.28
C THR A 462 -6.18 16.75 3.78
N ASP A 463 -5.27 16.29 2.91
CA ASP A 463 -3.83 16.13 3.20
C ASP A 463 -3.59 15.31 4.46
N PHE A 464 -4.47 14.35 4.72
CA PHE A 464 -4.46 13.49 5.89
C PHE A 464 -4.31 14.25 7.24
N ARG A 465 -4.53 15.59 7.28
CA ARG A 465 -4.11 16.47 8.39
C ARG A 465 -4.88 16.23 9.68
N THR A 466 -6.07 15.64 9.58
CA THR A 466 -6.95 15.31 10.72
C THR A 466 -6.65 13.95 11.32
N CYS A 467 -5.68 13.22 10.77
CA CYS A 467 -5.15 12.00 11.38
C CYS A 467 -4.36 12.41 12.62
N THR A 468 -5.06 12.56 13.73
CA THR A 468 -4.39 12.64 15.03
C THR A 468 -3.93 11.24 15.34
N PRO A 469 -2.63 10.98 15.52
CA PRO A 469 -2.15 9.67 15.91
C PRO A 469 -2.99 9.16 17.07
N ILE A 470 -3.42 7.90 17.00
CA ILE A 470 -3.84 7.18 18.22
C ILE A 470 -2.52 6.83 18.89
N GLY A 471 -1.88 7.86 19.43
CA GLY A 471 -0.59 7.82 20.09
C GLY A 471 -0.81 8.23 21.53
N ILE A 472 -0.24 7.44 22.42
CA ILE A 472 -0.25 7.70 23.84
C ILE A 472 1.08 8.36 24.15
N GLU A 473 1.07 9.67 24.39
CA GLU A 473 2.30 10.39 24.70
C GLU A 473 2.56 10.36 26.20
N PRO A 474 3.77 9.96 26.66
CA PRO A 474 4.16 10.20 28.04
C PRO A 474 4.32 11.72 28.24
N ILE A 475 3.46 12.31 29.05
CA ILE A 475 3.43 13.78 29.26
C ILE A 475 4.19 14.24 30.50
N SER A 476 4.82 13.32 31.22
CA SER A 476 5.59 13.61 32.43
C SER A 476 6.69 12.56 32.67
N THR A 477 7.78 12.99 33.30
CA THR A 477 8.83 12.12 33.83
C THR A 477 8.54 11.66 35.26
N GLU A 478 7.50 12.19 35.91
CA GLU A 478 7.07 11.74 37.23
C GLU A 478 6.39 10.37 37.13
N ILE A 479 6.82 9.43 37.97
CA ILE A 479 6.23 8.09 38.02
C ILE A 479 5.06 8.09 39.01
N PRO A 480 3.82 7.85 38.53
CA PRO A 480 2.64 7.86 39.38
C PRO A 480 2.67 6.75 40.44
N GLN A 481 2.00 6.98 41.58
CA GLN A 481 1.83 5.96 42.62
C GLN A 481 0.51 5.18 42.52
N LYS A 482 -0.44 5.64 41.71
CA LYS A 482 -1.74 4.98 41.51
C LYS A 482 -2.18 5.00 40.05
N PHE A 483 -3.10 4.10 39.71
CA PHE A 483 -3.90 4.22 38.50
C PHE A 483 -4.88 5.39 38.64
N GLU A 484 -5.04 6.15 37.57
CA GLU A 484 -6.01 7.23 37.51
C GLU A 484 -6.45 7.45 36.06
N LEU A 485 -7.76 7.58 35.85
CA LEU A 485 -8.36 8.06 34.61
C LEU A 485 -8.97 9.44 34.87
N VAL A 486 -8.40 10.44 34.22
CA VAL A 486 -8.79 11.84 34.38
C VAL A 486 -10.04 12.14 33.54
N GLN A 487 -10.83 13.11 33.98
CA GLN A 487 -11.92 13.65 33.18
C GLN A 487 -11.36 14.20 31.85
N ASN A 488 -11.94 13.81 30.72
CA ASN A 488 -11.54 14.27 29.41
C ASN A 488 -11.73 15.80 29.31
N TYR A 489 -10.85 16.48 28.60
CA TYR A 489 -10.91 17.93 28.43
C TYR A 489 -10.67 18.33 26.96
N PRO A 490 -11.55 19.15 26.36
CA PRO A 490 -12.79 19.68 26.93
C PRO A 490 -13.87 18.59 27.15
N ASN A 491 -14.85 18.86 28.01
CA ASN A 491 -16.08 18.05 28.17
C ASN A 491 -17.23 18.96 28.64
N PRO A 492 -18.27 19.24 27.83
CA PRO A 492 -18.51 18.69 26.49
C PRO A 492 -17.45 19.10 25.45
N PHE A 493 -17.37 18.39 24.31
CA PHE A 493 -16.38 18.65 23.27
C PHE A 493 -16.93 18.48 21.84
N ASN A 494 -16.23 19.08 20.87
CA ASN A 494 -16.56 19.01 19.43
C ASN A 494 -15.30 19.24 18.55
N PRO A 495 -14.90 18.31 17.68
CA PRO A 495 -15.09 16.86 17.80
C PRO A 495 -13.93 16.21 18.57
N VAL A 496 -12.95 16.97 19.07
CA VAL A 496 -11.73 16.43 19.70
C VAL A 496 -11.68 16.72 21.20
N THR A 497 -11.28 15.72 21.98
CA THR A 497 -10.98 15.84 23.42
C THR A 497 -9.71 15.11 23.77
N LYS A 498 -9.07 15.48 24.88
CA LYS A 498 -7.90 14.81 25.44
C LYS A 498 -8.31 13.94 26.61
N ILE A 499 -7.86 12.69 26.63
CA ILE A 499 -8.05 11.75 27.74
C ILE A 499 -6.68 11.50 28.37
N ARG A 500 -6.57 11.77 29.67
CA ARG A 500 -5.34 11.52 30.44
C ARG A 500 -5.53 10.38 31.41
N PHE A 501 -4.48 9.58 31.57
CA PHE A 501 -4.46 8.52 32.58
C PHE A 501 -3.04 8.24 33.09
N SER A 502 -2.95 7.57 34.24
CA SER A 502 -1.68 7.24 34.89
C SER A 502 -1.54 5.74 35.15
N ILE A 503 -0.31 5.25 35.03
CA ILE A 503 0.08 3.87 35.32
C ILE A 503 1.14 3.88 36.41
N PRO A 504 0.94 3.19 37.54
CA PRO A 504 1.82 3.31 38.68
C PRO A 504 3.10 2.48 38.59
N ALA A 505 4.11 2.88 39.36
CA ALA A 505 5.46 2.29 39.41
C ALA A 505 5.50 0.77 39.67
N PHE A 506 4.52 0.24 40.41
CA PHE A 506 4.50 -1.17 40.82
C PHE A 506 3.95 -2.12 39.75
N VAL A 507 3.52 -1.59 38.60
CA VAL A 507 3.00 -2.38 37.48
C VAL A 507 4.15 -3.00 36.71
N GLU A 508 4.22 -4.32 36.74
CA GLU A 508 5.21 -5.08 35.97
C GLU A 508 4.86 -5.06 34.47
N THR A 509 5.70 -4.41 33.67
CA THR A 509 5.43 -4.09 32.26
C THR A 509 5.48 -5.29 31.32
N THR A 510 5.95 -6.44 31.80
CA THR A 510 6.13 -7.66 31.01
C THR A 510 4.89 -8.56 30.96
N ARG A 511 3.85 -8.27 31.76
CA ARG A 511 2.69 -9.17 31.93
C ARG A 511 1.32 -8.52 31.82
N ARG A 512 1.21 -7.19 31.80
CA ARG A 512 -0.09 -6.50 32.00
C ARG A 512 -0.45 -5.61 30.83
N VAL A 513 -1.57 -5.93 30.18
CA VAL A 513 -2.14 -5.12 29.09
C VAL A 513 -3.03 -4.04 29.70
N VAL A 514 -2.83 -2.81 29.26
CA VAL A 514 -3.68 -1.67 29.61
C VAL A 514 -4.61 -1.42 28.44
N SER A 515 -5.92 -1.35 28.71
CA SER A 515 -6.93 -1.02 27.72
C SER A 515 -7.64 0.29 28.06
N LEU A 516 -7.78 1.17 27.08
CA LEU A 516 -8.66 2.34 27.15
C LEU A 516 -9.72 2.20 26.06
N ARG A 517 -10.98 2.02 26.46
CA ARG A 517 -12.09 1.68 25.57
C ARG A 517 -13.20 2.71 25.69
N ILE A 518 -13.91 2.95 24.59
CA ILE A 518 -15.05 3.85 24.50
C ILE A 518 -16.33 3.03 24.29
N TYR A 519 -17.39 3.41 24.99
CA TYR A 519 -18.71 2.79 24.94
C TYR A 519 -19.81 3.81 24.69
N ASP A 520 -20.89 3.39 24.04
CA ASP A 520 -22.13 4.15 23.96
C ASP A 520 -23.00 3.98 25.23
N VAL A 521 -24.18 4.61 25.25
CA VAL A 521 -25.11 4.55 26.39
C VAL A 521 -25.71 3.17 26.65
N LEU A 522 -25.66 2.26 25.66
CA LEU A 522 -26.12 0.89 25.80
C LEU A 522 -25.00 -0.04 26.26
N GLY A 523 -23.79 0.49 26.48
CA GLY A 523 -22.60 -0.28 26.84
C GLY A 523 -21.95 -0.99 25.65
N LYS A 524 -22.35 -0.68 24.41
CA LYS A 524 -21.67 -1.21 23.23
C LYS A 524 -20.33 -0.51 23.06
N GLU A 525 -19.26 -1.29 22.92
CA GLU A 525 -17.94 -0.76 22.60
C GLU A 525 -17.95 -0.12 21.20
N ILE A 526 -17.49 1.12 21.11
CA ILE A 526 -17.44 1.88 19.84
C ILE A 526 -16.02 2.21 19.40
N ALA A 527 -15.04 2.20 20.31
CA ALA A 527 -13.64 2.37 19.96
C ALA A 527 -12.73 1.78 21.04
N VAL A 528 -11.58 1.26 20.62
CA VAL A 528 -10.45 0.95 21.50
C VAL A 528 -9.35 1.95 21.19
N LEU A 529 -9.00 2.78 22.17
CA LEU A 529 -7.98 3.82 22.05
C LEU A 529 -6.59 3.32 22.47
N VAL A 530 -6.55 2.40 23.43
CA VAL A 530 -5.33 1.78 23.95
C VAL A 530 -5.61 0.30 24.18
N ASN A 531 -4.69 -0.58 23.81
CA ASN A 531 -4.74 -2.02 24.13
C ASN A 531 -3.36 -2.66 24.05
N GLU A 532 -2.42 -2.22 24.89
CA GLU A 532 -1.03 -2.62 24.84
C GLU A 532 -0.36 -2.63 26.21
N GLN A 533 0.87 -3.15 26.30
CA GLN A 533 1.67 -3.08 27.52
C GLN A 533 2.34 -1.70 27.62
N LEU A 534 2.00 -0.95 28.67
CA LEU A 534 2.55 0.38 28.91
C LEU A 534 3.47 0.38 30.14
N LYS A 535 4.51 1.22 30.07
CA LYS A 535 5.42 1.45 31.20
C LYS A 535 4.71 2.30 32.29
N PRO A 536 5.21 2.31 33.52
CA PRO A 536 4.78 3.30 34.50
C PRO A 536 4.99 4.72 33.95
N GLY A 537 3.96 5.57 34.06
CA GLY A 537 3.98 6.91 33.48
C GLY A 537 2.61 7.58 33.45
N ILE A 538 2.61 8.87 33.06
CA ILE A 538 1.40 9.65 32.80
C ILE A 538 1.24 9.79 31.30
N TYR A 539 0.05 9.49 30.82
CA TYR A 539 -0.26 9.34 29.41
C TYR A 539 -1.40 10.28 29.00
N GLU A 540 -1.32 10.80 27.78
CA GLU A 540 -2.40 11.56 27.12
C GLU A 540 -2.69 10.99 25.73
N ILE A 541 -3.97 10.87 25.39
CA ILE A 541 -4.42 10.49 24.06
C ILE A 541 -5.52 11.43 23.58
N ASN A 542 -5.48 11.78 22.29
CA ASN A 542 -6.55 12.54 21.65
C ASN A 542 -7.63 11.57 21.14
N TRP A 543 -8.89 11.89 21.43
CA TRP A 543 -10.03 11.19 20.88
C TRP A 543 -10.86 12.13 20.01
N ASN A 544 -11.09 11.72 18.76
CA ASN A 544 -11.90 12.43 17.79
C ASN A 544 -13.23 11.69 17.56
N SER A 545 -14.34 12.37 17.86
CA SER A 545 -15.71 11.87 17.75
C SER A 545 -16.45 12.39 16.51
N GLU A 546 -15.76 12.87 15.47
CA GLU A 546 -16.38 13.50 14.28
C GLU A 546 -17.48 12.63 13.64
N ASN A 547 -17.28 11.31 13.64
CA ASN A 547 -18.20 10.34 13.05
C ASN A 547 -19.29 9.83 14.03
N LEU A 548 -19.35 10.37 15.25
CA LEU A 548 -20.34 10.00 16.26
C LEU A 548 -21.42 11.08 16.38
N PRO A 549 -22.70 10.73 16.59
CA PRO A 549 -23.74 11.72 16.86
C PRO A 549 -23.49 12.47 18.18
N SER A 550 -24.09 13.64 18.34
CA SER A 550 -24.15 14.32 19.64
C SER A 550 -24.78 13.38 20.67
N GLY A 551 -24.20 13.26 21.85
CA GLY A 551 -24.66 12.29 22.82
C GLY A 551 -23.70 12.08 23.98
N VAL A 552 -24.13 11.21 24.90
CA VAL A 552 -23.33 10.78 26.04
C VAL A 552 -22.58 9.51 25.67
N TYR A 553 -21.30 9.47 26.01
CA TYR A 553 -20.44 8.33 25.83
C TYR A 553 -19.69 8.04 27.14
N PHE A 554 -19.14 6.84 27.24
CA PHE A 554 -18.34 6.41 28.38
C PHE A 554 -16.98 5.95 27.91
N TYR A 555 -15.96 6.16 28.73
CA TYR A 555 -14.62 5.68 28.47
C TYR A 555 -14.06 5.01 29.71
N SER A 556 -13.46 3.85 29.54
CA SER A 556 -12.99 3.00 30.62
C SER A 556 -11.52 2.65 30.45
N LEU A 557 -10.73 2.92 31.49
CA LEU A 557 -9.37 2.41 31.65
C LEU A 557 -9.46 1.08 32.40
N ILE A 558 -9.01 0.02 31.76
CA ILE A 558 -9.14 -1.36 32.22
C ILE A 558 -7.75 -2.00 32.22
N THR A 559 -7.43 -2.67 33.33
CA THR A 559 -6.28 -3.55 33.53
C THR A 559 -6.74 -4.73 34.38
N ASP A 560 -5.89 -5.73 34.60
CA ASP A 560 -6.20 -6.90 35.43
C ASP A 560 -6.65 -6.54 36.86
N GLU A 561 -6.17 -5.42 37.42
CA GLU A 561 -6.38 -5.04 38.82
C GLU A 561 -7.17 -3.72 39.00
N PHE A 562 -7.43 -3.00 37.90
CA PHE A 562 -8.03 -1.68 37.95
C PHE A 562 -8.99 -1.48 36.80
N THR A 563 -10.20 -1.03 37.11
CA THR A 563 -11.16 -0.53 36.14
C THR A 563 -11.73 0.78 36.63
N GLN A 564 -11.64 1.82 35.81
CA GLN A 564 -12.28 3.11 36.06
C GLN A 564 -12.96 3.61 34.80
N THR A 565 -14.22 4.02 34.95
CA THR A 565 -15.04 4.58 33.86
C THR A 565 -15.38 6.02 34.13
N LYS A 566 -15.37 6.84 33.08
CA LYS A 566 -15.75 8.25 33.09
C LYS A 566 -16.74 8.51 31.96
N LYS A 567 -17.54 9.57 32.13
CA LYS A 567 -18.56 10.02 31.17
C LYS A 567 -18.02 11.18 30.36
N MET A 568 -18.34 11.22 29.07
CA MET A 568 -18.05 12.35 28.18
C MET A 568 -19.27 12.70 27.32
N VAL A 569 -19.32 13.95 26.87
CA VAL A 569 -20.45 14.49 26.11
C VAL A 569 -19.93 15.05 24.79
N VAL A 570 -20.37 14.45 23.69
CA VAL A 570 -20.14 14.93 22.33
C VAL A 570 -21.23 15.93 21.96
N VAL A 571 -20.82 17.09 21.44
CA VAL A 571 -21.74 18.11 20.89
C VAL A 571 -21.33 18.36 19.44
N LYS A 572 -22.30 18.47 18.54
CA LYS A 572 -22.09 18.91 17.15
C LYS A 572 -22.53 20.33 16.95
#